data_AF-A0A2V8NYU8-F1
#
_entry.id   AF-A0A2V8NYU8-F1
#
_cell.length_a   1.000
_cell.length_b   1.000
_cell.length_c   1.000
_cell.angle_alpha   90.00
_cell.angle_beta   90.00
_cell.angle_gamma   90.00
#
_symmetry.space_group_name_H-M   'P 1'
#
loop_
_entity.id
_entity.type
_entity.pdbx_description
1 polymer ?
#
loop_
_entity_poly.entity_id
_entity_poly.type
_entity_poly.pdbx_seq_one_letter_code
_entity_poly.pdbx_strand_id
1 'polypeptide(L)'
;MKHSGTRPATAWWILALAGFLIAAAVYGVQRGGLNNSPFSERRAAEDLRTLVLLGPRPAASEAIGKARRYIASELEKAGLKPQLDEFEAHTPRGLRKMVNIRAVRWGSTSAIIALAGHYDTKIFDFSFAGADDGGSSAAWQ
;
A
#
# COMPACT_ATOMS: atom_id res chain seq x y z
N MET A 1 19.44 -57.43 47.85
CA MET A 1 18.55 -56.28 48.15
C MET A 1 18.50 -55.37 46.94
N LYS A 2 17.37 -55.35 46.21
CA LYS A 2 17.11 -54.40 45.10
C LYS A 2 16.23 -53.28 45.66
N HIS A 3 16.73 -52.05 45.70
CA HIS A 3 15.89 -50.86 45.91
C HIS A 3 15.61 -50.22 44.54
N SER A 4 14.38 -50.38 44.04
CA SER A 4 13.87 -49.66 42.87
C SER A 4 13.24 -48.34 43.33
N GLY A 5 14.02 -47.25 43.26
CA GLY A 5 13.48 -45.89 43.42
C GLY A 5 12.82 -45.44 42.13
N THR A 6 11.49 -45.35 42.09
CA THR A 6 10.75 -44.72 41.01
C THR A 6 10.97 -43.20 41.07
N ARG A 7 11.71 -42.64 40.10
CA ARG A 7 11.80 -41.19 39.93
C ARG A 7 10.41 -40.66 39.50
N PRO A 8 9.87 -39.60 40.15
CA PRO A 8 8.52 -39.14 39.86
C PRO A 8 8.45 -38.57 38.43
N ALA A 9 7.56 -39.13 37.61
CA ALA A 9 7.30 -38.73 36.22
C ALA A 9 6.70 -37.32 36.06
N THR A 10 6.54 -36.58 37.17
CA THR A 10 5.89 -35.26 37.22
C THR A 10 6.82 -34.11 36.85
N ALA A 11 8.15 -34.28 36.90
CA ALA A 11 9.09 -33.20 36.59
C ALA A 11 9.27 -32.94 35.08
N TRP A 12 9.09 -33.96 34.23
CA TRP A 12 9.35 -33.85 32.79
C TRP A 12 8.33 -33.00 32.05
N TRP A 13 7.05 -33.05 32.45
CA TRP A 13 5.99 -32.25 31.84
C TRP A 13 6.12 -30.76 32.16
N ILE A 14 6.63 -30.41 33.35
CA ILE A 14 6.88 -29.02 33.74
C ILE A 14 8.01 -28.43 32.89
N LEU A 15 9.08 -29.20 32.67
CA LEU A 15 10.20 -28.78 31.81
C LEU A 15 9.79 -28.69 30.34
N ALA A 16 8.97 -29.62 29.85
CA ALA A 16 8.44 -29.57 28.49
C ALA A 16 7.51 -28.37 28.26
N LEU A 17 6.63 -28.07 29.23
CA LEU A 17 5.75 -26.90 29.16
C LEU A 17 6.53 -25.59 29.24
N ALA A 18 7.52 -25.50 30.13
CA ALA A 18 8.40 -24.34 30.21
C ALA A 18 9.17 -24.12 28.90
N GLY A 19 9.72 -25.20 28.31
CA GLY A 19 10.40 -25.15 27.02
C GLY A 19 9.48 -24.69 25.88
N PHE A 20 8.23 -25.19 25.85
CA PHE A 20 7.23 -24.78 24.88
C PHE A 20 6.84 -23.30 25.04
N LEU A 21 6.62 -22.83 26.26
CA LEU A 21 6.27 -21.42 26.54
C LEU A 21 7.42 -20.48 26.18
N ILE A 22 8.67 -20.87 26.44
CA ILE A 22 9.86 -20.10 26.04
C ILE A 22 9.96 -20.06 24.51
N ALA A 23 9.78 -21.19 23.82
CA ALA A 23 9.80 -21.23 22.35
C ALA A 23 8.68 -20.37 21.74
N ALA A 24 7.47 -20.43 22.30
CA ALA A 24 6.34 -19.60 21.86
C ALA A 24 6.58 -18.10 22.11
N ALA A 25 7.17 -17.74 23.26
CA ALA A 25 7.53 -16.36 23.57
C ALA A 25 8.65 -15.84 22.64
N VAL A 26 9.70 -16.62 22.40
CA VAL A 26 10.77 -16.27 21.45
C VAL A 26 10.23 -16.13 20.04
N TYR A 27 9.34 -17.03 19.61
CA TYR A 27 8.67 -16.95 18.31
C TYR A 27 7.77 -15.70 18.18
N GLY A 28 7.01 -15.40 19.23
CA GLY A 28 6.17 -14.20 19.32
C GLY A 28 6.99 -12.91 19.31
N VAL A 29 8.14 -12.87 19.99
CA VAL A 29 9.07 -11.72 19.98
C VAL A 29 9.77 -11.57 18.62
N GLN A 30 10.15 -12.67 17.97
CA GLN A 30 10.75 -12.64 16.62
C GLN A 30 9.76 -12.19 15.54
N ARG A 31 8.48 -12.58 15.65
CA ARG A 31 7.40 -12.07 14.77
C ARG A 31 6.92 -10.69 15.16
N GLY A 32 7.07 -10.32 16.43
CA GLY A 32 6.68 -9.03 17.01
C GLY A 32 7.73 -7.95 16.81
N GLY A 33 8.52 -8.01 15.73
CA GLY A 33 9.22 -6.82 15.26
C GLY A 33 8.19 -5.72 15.03
N LEU A 34 8.27 -4.66 15.81
CA LEU A 34 7.34 -3.53 15.72
C LEU A 34 7.31 -3.04 14.27
N ASN A 35 6.19 -3.24 13.58
CA ASN A 35 5.89 -2.55 12.34
C ASN A 35 5.66 -1.07 12.68
N ASN A 36 6.75 -0.33 12.93
CA ASN A 36 6.76 1.13 13.07
C ASN A 36 6.57 1.83 11.71
N SER A 37 6.03 1.12 10.72
CA SER A 37 5.65 1.72 9.47
C SER A 37 4.53 2.72 9.77
N PRO A 38 4.61 3.96 9.29
CA PRO A 38 3.48 4.87 9.33
C PRO A 38 2.31 4.37 8.45
N PHE A 39 2.43 3.18 7.83
CA PHE A 39 1.43 2.62 6.94
C PHE A 39 0.07 2.34 7.63
N SER A 40 -1.01 2.85 7.04
CA SER A 40 -2.39 2.77 7.46
C SER A 40 -3.25 2.24 6.31
N GLU A 41 -3.63 0.96 6.42
CA GLU A 41 -4.57 0.31 5.49
C GLU A 41 -5.90 1.05 5.41
N ARG A 42 -6.37 1.59 6.55
CA ARG A 42 -7.62 2.36 6.62
C ARG A 42 -7.54 3.61 5.75
N ARG A 43 -6.44 4.38 5.82
CA ARG A 43 -6.27 5.57 4.99
C ARG A 43 -6.18 5.20 3.50
N ALA A 44 -5.43 4.17 3.16
CA ALA A 44 -5.35 3.69 1.78
C ALA A 44 -6.73 3.28 1.24
N ALA A 45 -7.56 2.62 2.07
CA ALA A 45 -8.93 2.28 1.70
C ALA A 45 -9.84 3.51 1.53
N GLU A 46 -9.65 4.56 2.33
CA GLU A 46 -10.36 5.85 2.21
C GLU A 46 -9.98 6.60 0.92
N ASP A 47 -8.70 6.64 0.57
CA ASP A 47 -8.20 7.21 -0.68
C ASP A 47 -8.74 6.44 -1.89
N LEU A 48 -8.69 5.11 -1.85
CA LEU A 48 -9.25 4.25 -2.89
C LEU A 48 -10.74 4.51 -3.07
N ARG A 49 -11.49 4.56 -1.96
CA ARG A 49 -12.93 4.86 -2.00
C ARG A 49 -13.19 6.24 -2.63
N THR A 50 -12.40 7.24 -2.27
CA THR A 50 -12.52 8.60 -2.83
C THR A 50 -12.33 8.57 -4.34
N LEU A 51 -11.27 7.93 -4.84
CA LEU A 51 -10.99 7.81 -6.27
C LEU A 51 -12.10 7.05 -7.02
N VAL A 52 -12.58 5.94 -6.47
CA VAL A 52 -13.65 5.12 -7.07
C VAL A 52 -14.97 5.89 -7.12
N LEU A 53 -15.30 6.68 -6.09
CA LEU A 53 -16.52 7.48 -6.02
C LEU A 53 -16.56 8.63 -7.04
N LEU A 54 -15.42 9.02 -7.63
CA LEU A 54 -15.42 9.93 -8.78
C LEU A 54 -16.08 9.32 -10.03
N GLY A 55 -16.28 8.01 -10.06
CA GLY A 55 -16.69 7.23 -11.23
C GLY A 55 -15.50 6.87 -12.13
N PRO A 56 -15.75 6.35 -13.34
CA PRO A 56 -14.70 6.12 -14.34
C PRO A 56 -13.92 7.40 -14.64
N ARG A 57 -12.59 7.28 -14.72
CA ARG A 57 -11.62 8.38 -14.93
C ARG A 57 -10.86 8.19 -16.25
N PRO A 58 -11.51 8.07 -17.43
CA PRO A 58 -10.76 7.99 -18.68
C PRO A 58 -10.07 9.31 -19.01
N ALA A 59 -9.01 9.23 -19.82
CA ALA A 59 -8.29 10.42 -20.28
C ALA A 59 -9.24 11.47 -20.89
N ALA A 60 -8.97 12.75 -20.60
CA ALA A 60 -9.79 13.91 -20.97
C ALA A 60 -11.20 14.01 -20.35
N SER A 61 -11.57 13.15 -19.40
CA SER A 61 -12.83 13.30 -18.64
C SER A 61 -12.76 14.39 -17.56
N GLU A 62 -13.91 14.80 -17.02
CA GLU A 62 -13.93 15.66 -15.83
C GLU A 62 -13.42 14.91 -14.58
N ALA A 63 -13.75 13.62 -14.46
CA ALA A 63 -13.37 12.77 -13.34
C ALA A 63 -11.85 12.59 -13.23
N ILE A 64 -11.12 12.45 -14.35
CA ILE A 64 -9.65 12.41 -14.31
C ILE A 64 -9.06 13.73 -13.81
N GLY A 65 -9.69 14.88 -14.15
CA GLY A 65 -9.28 16.18 -13.61
C GLY A 65 -9.50 16.29 -12.10
N LYS A 66 -10.61 15.75 -11.58
CA LYS A 66 -10.87 15.66 -10.13
C LYS A 66 -9.84 14.76 -9.43
N ALA A 67 -9.52 13.60 -10.03
CA ALA A 67 -8.51 12.68 -9.50
C ALA A 67 -7.12 13.33 -9.41
N ARG A 68 -6.71 14.10 -10.44
CA ARG A 68 -5.42 14.83 -10.41
C ARG A 68 -5.34 15.82 -9.27
N ARG A 69 -6.41 16.61 -9.06
CA ARG A 69 -6.47 17.58 -7.96
C ARG A 69 -6.39 16.88 -6.60
N TYR A 70 -7.11 15.76 -6.46
CA TYR A 70 -7.05 14.95 -5.24
C TYR A 70 -5.62 14.47 -4.96
N ILE A 71 -5.01 13.76 -5.91
CA ILE A 71 -3.65 13.20 -5.77
C ILE A 71 -2.64 14.31 -5.46
N ALA A 72 -2.69 15.43 -6.20
CA ALA A 72 -1.82 16.57 -5.94
C ALA A 72 -2.00 17.11 -4.50
N SER A 73 -3.23 17.27 -4.03
CA SER A 73 -3.49 17.75 -2.67
C SER A 73 -3.02 16.78 -1.59
N GLU A 74 -3.13 15.47 -1.80
CA GLU A 74 -2.62 14.47 -0.84
C GLU A 74 -1.08 14.47 -0.80
N LEU A 75 -0.42 14.61 -1.96
CA LEU A 75 1.03 14.77 -2.03
C LEU A 75 1.51 16.05 -1.30
N GLU A 76 0.80 17.16 -1.45
CA GLU A 76 1.09 18.42 -0.73
C GLU A 76 0.93 18.26 0.79
N LYS A 77 -0.15 17.61 1.25
CA LYS A 77 -0.36 17.28 2.67
C LYS A 77 0.75 16.40 3.23
N ALA A 78 1.32 15.52 2.40
CA ALA A 78 2.49 14.71 2.74
C ALA A 78 3.83 15.50 2.70
N GLY A 79 3.80 16.81 2.48
CA GLY A 79 4.96 17.69 2.42
C GLY A 79 5.78 17.58 1.14
N LEU A 80 5.20 17.02 0.07
CA LEU A 80 5.81 16.95 -1.24
C LEU A 80 5.37 18.11 -2.13
N LYS A 81 6.09 18.31 -3.24
CA LYS A 81 5.75 19.31 -4.27
C LYS A 81 5.34 18.58 -5.55
N PRO A 82 4.04 18.37 -5.80
CA PRO A 82 3.58 17.74 -7.03
C PRO A 82 3.88 18.65 -8.22
N GLN A 83 4.24 18.02 -9.33
CA GLN A 83 4.45 18.65 -10.63
C GLN A 83 3.56 17.95 -11.65
N LEU A 84 2.84 18.74 -12.43
CA LEU A 84 1.97 18.27 -13.49
C LEU A 84 2.72 18.35 -14.82
N ASP A 85 2.87 17.20 -15.47
CA ASP A 85 3.50 17.09 -16.77
C ASP A 85 2.43 16.84 -17.83
N GLU A 86 1.99 17.92 -18.47
CA GLU A 86 0.95 17.86 -19.48
C GLU A 86 1.54 17.51 -20.85
N PHE A 87 0.86 16.62 -21.57
CA PHE A 87 1.23 16.23 -22.93
C PHE A 87 0.00 15.81 -23.74
N GLU A 88 0.16 15.78 -25.06
CA GLU A 88 -0.84 15.24 -25.98
C GLU A 88 -0.36 13.90 -26.54
N ALA A 89 -1.23 12.89 -26.49
CA ALA A 89 -0.94 11.55 -26.98
C ALA A 89 -1.88 11.18 -28.13
N HIS A 90 -1.31 10.62 -29.20
CA HIS A 90 -2.08 9.99 -30.26
C HIS A 90 -2.57 8.62 -29.79
N THR A 91 -3.89 8.43 -29.74
CA THR A 91 -4.52 7.16 -29.38
C THR A 91 -5.34 6.63 -30.55
N PRO A 92 -5.73 5.34 -30.54
CA PRO A 92 -6.68 4.82 -31.52
C PRO A 92 -8.03 5.57 -31.55
N ARG A 93 -8.34 6.34 -30.49
CA ARG A 93 -9.57 7.16 -30.38
C ARG A 93 -9.27 8.66 -30.58
N GLY A 94 -8.19 9.00 -31.28
CA GLY A 94 -7.76 10.36 -31.56
C GLY A 94 -6.77 10.95 -30.54
N LEU A 95 -6.46 12.23 -30.71
CA LEU A 95 -5.56 12.98 -29.84
C LEU A 95 -6.20 13.17 -28.45
N ARG A 96 -5.43 12.94 -27.38
CA ARG A 96 -5.89 13.08 -25.99
C ARG A 96 -4.90 13.85 -25.15
N LYS A 97 -5.40 14.81 -24.37
CA LYS A 97 -4.62 15.49 -23.32
C LYS A 97 -4.44 14.56 -22.11
N MET A 98 -3.19 14.30 -21.76
CA MET A 98 -2.78 13.45 -20.66
C MET A 98 -1.88 14.25 -19.73
N VAL A 99 -1.81 13.82 -18.47
CA VAL A 99 -1.01 14.50 -17.44
C VAL A 99 -0.37 13.45 -16.56
N ASN A 100 0.95 13.46 -16.44
CA ASN A 100 1.61 12.74 -15.37
C ASN A 100 1.68 13.62 -14.13
N ILE A 101 1.62 12.99 -12.96
CA ILE A 101 1.85 13.66 -11.68
C ILE A 101 3.13 13.07 -11.13
N ARG A 102 4.12 13.90 -10.86
CA ARG A 102 5.36 13.47 -10.20
C ARG A 102 5.63 14.31 -8.96
N ALA A 103 6.22 13.70 -7.95
CA ALA A 103 6.71 14.39 -6.77
C ALA A 103 8.02 13.75 -6.33
N VAL A 104 8.96 14.56 -5.85
CA VAL A 104 10.29 14.11 -5.46
C VAL A 104 10.55 14.44 -4.00
N ARG A 105 10.99 13.45 -3.24
CA ARG A 105 11.59 13.62 -1.91
C ARG A 105 13.09 13.40 -2.03
N TRP A 106 13.87 14.43 -1.72
CA TRP A 106 15.32 14.35 -1.78
C TRP A 106 15.87 13.57 -0.58
N GLY A 107 16.70 12.57 -0.87
CA GLY A 107 17.48 11.84 0.13
C GLY A 107 18.86 12.45 0.36
N SER A 108 19.68 11.78 1.18
CA SER A 108 21.06 12.19 1.46
C SER A 108 22.08 11.67 0.44
N THR A 109 21.67 10.79 -0.49
CA THR A 109 22.54 10.17 -1.51
C THR A 109 21.98 10.39 -2.91
N SER A 110 22.77 10.05 -3.93
CA SER A 110 22.35 10.09 -5.34
C SER A 110 21.53 8.88 -5.79
N ALA A 111 21.30 7.89 -4.93
CA ALA A 111 20.49 6.72 -5.27
C ALA A 111 19.01 7.12 -5.43
N ILE A 112 18.35 6.53 -6.42
CA ILE A 112 16.95 6.85 -6.76
C ILE A 112 16.10 5.59 -6.58
N ILE A 113 14.97 5.75 -5.90
CA ILE A 113 13.87 4.79 -5.88
C ILE A 113 12.68 5.46 -6.56
N ALA A 114 12.13 4.81 -7.58
CA ALA A 114 10.92 5.26 -8.25
C ALA A 114 9.74 4.36 -7.85
N LEU A 115 8.68 4.98 -7.33
CA LEU A 115 7.37 4.35 -7.12
C LEU A 115 6.43 4.90 -8.19
N ALA A 116 5.80 4.02 -8.96
CA ALA A 116 4.96 4.40 -10.08
C ALA A 116 3.69 3.55 -10.13
N GLY A 117 2.63 4.15 -10.66
CA GLY A 117 1.32 3.55 -10.90
C GLY A 117 0.58 4.37 -11.95
N HIS A 118 -0.69 4.04 -12.19
CA HIS A 118 -1.56 4.84 -13.05
C HIS A 118 -2.87 5.13 -12.30
N TYR A 119 -3.57 6.19 -12.69
CA TYR A 119 -4.76 6.67 -11.96
C TYR A 119 -5.98 6.88 -12.87
N ASP A 120 -5.76 6.82 -14.18
CA ASP A 120 -6.81 6.79 -15.19
C ASP A 120 -7.44 5.40 -15.29
N THR A 121 -8.66 5.36 -15.83
CA THR A 121 -9.37 4.11 -16.09
C THR A 121 -9.51 3.88 -17.58
N LYS A 122 -9.38 2.61 -17.99
CA LYS A 122 -9.64 2.20 -19.37
C LYS A 122 -11.10 2.43 -19.78
N ILE A 123 -11.29 2.73 -21.07
CA ILE A 123 -12.61 2.87 -21.68
C ILE A 123 -13.09 1.49 -22.13
N PHE A 124 -14.29 1.11 -21.70
CA PHE A 124 -15.01 -0.09 -22.14
C PHE A 124 -16.45 0.27 -22.50
N ASP A 125 -17.20 -0.68 -23.08
CA ASP A 125 -18.63 -0.55 -23.38
C ASP A 125 -19.52 -0.70 -22.13
N PHE A 126 -18.91 -0.84 -20.96
CA PHE A 126 -19.53 -0.83 -19.65
C PHE A 126 -18.82 0.16 -18.73
N SER A 127 -19.47 0.56 -17.64
CA SER A 127 -18.87 1.44 -16.63
C SER A 127 -17.76 0.71 -15.87
N PHE A 128 -16.52 1.10 -16.12
CA PHE A 128 -15.36 0.53 -15.45
C PHE A 128 -14.83 1.47 -14.36
N ALA A 129 -15.06 1.10 -13.10
CA ALA A 129 -14.66 1.91 -11.96
C ALA A 129 -13.13 2.00 -11.77
N GLY A 130 -12.39 0.96 -12.22
CA GLY A 130 -10.94 0.84 -12.04
C GLY A 130 -10.53 0.93 -10.58
N ALA A 131 -11.16 0.13 -9.70
CA ALA A 131 -10.83 0.11 -8.28
C ALA A 131 -9.43 -0.48 -8.06
N ASP A 132 -9.17 -1.66 -8.61
CA ASP A 132 -7.83 -2.25 -8.56
C ASP A 132 -6.94 -1.75 -9.70
N ASP A 133 -7.43 -1.81 -10.94
CA ASP A 133 -6.75 -1.30 -12.13
C ASP A 133 -6.84 0.23 -12.20
N GLY A 134 -5.91 0.88 -11.50
CA GLY A 134 -5.73 2.32 -11.39
C GLY A 134 -5.89 2.80 -9.95
N GLY A 135 -7.07 2.59 -9.36
CA GLY A 135 -7.41 3.08 -8.02
C GLY A 135 -6.45 2.61 -6.93
N SER A 136 -6.09 1.33 -6.88
CA SER A 136 -5.27 0.76 -5.79
C SER A 136 -3.82 1.25 -5.81
N SER A 137 -3.29 1.55 -7.01
CA SER A 137 -1.94 2.12 -7.16
C SER A 137 -1.88 3.63 -6.93
N ALA A 138 -3.01 4.32 -7.12
CA ALA A 138 -3.14 5.77 -6.92
C ALA A 138 -3.58 6.14 -5.50
N ALA A 139 -4.23 5.21 -4.79
CA ALA A 139 -4.52 5.35 -3.38
C ALA A 139 -3.22 5.28 -2.57
N TRP A 140 -2.98 6.30 -1.76
CA TRP A 140 -1.78 6.39 -0.94
C TRP A 140 -2.20 6.67 0.52
N GLN A 141 -1.29 7.20 1.34
CA GLN A 141 -1.53 7.60 2.72
C GLN A 141 -1.12 9.03 3.03
#